data_AF-A0A1N7LEG8-F1
#
_entry.id   AF-A0A1N7LEG8-F1
#
_cell.length_a   1.000
_cell.length_b   1.000
_cell.length_c   1.000
_cell.angle_alpha   90.00
_cell.angle_beta   90.00
_cell.angle_gamma   90.00
#
_symmetry.space_group_name_H-M   'P 1'
#
loop_
_entity.id
_entity.type
_entity.pdbx_description
1 polymer ?
#
loop_
_entity_poly.entity_id
_entity_poly.type
_entity_poly.pdbx_seq_one_letter_code
_entity_poly.pdbx_strand_id
1 'polypeptide(L)'
;MSFSSASKIPDKIRSERLLIEADPIANAQANQFDKHMQVLSKIWYAYVEPDKEYTNCPICLNNILQSFRALKPKLIELERDYQTLKSLNENPDNP
;
A
#
# COMPACT_ATOMS: atom_id res chain seq x y z
N MET A 1 -14.06 -2.25 26.71
CA MET A 1 -13.12 -1.40 25.96
C MET A 1 -12.27 -2.32 25.09
N SER A 2 -12.64 -2.51 23.82
CA SER A 2 -11.87 -3.36 22.90
C SER A 2 -10.97 -2.48 22.05
N PHE A 3 -9.65 -2.58 22.27
CA PHE A 3 -8.65 -1.94 21.43
C PHE A 3 -8.39 -2.82 20.20
N SER A 4 -8.86 -2.40 19.03
CA SER A 4 -8.50 -3.03 17.76
C SER A 4 -7.36 -2.25 17.11
N SER A 5 -6.20 -2.90 17.02
CA SER A 5 -4.96 -2.40 16.41
C SER A 5 -5.03 -2.22 14.89
N ALA A 6 -6.23 -2.10 14.30
CA ALA A 6 -6.44 -1.94 12.87
C ALA A 6 -6.14 -0.52 12.35
N SER A 7 -5.92 0.45 13.25
CA SER A 7 -5.88 1.89 12.92
C SER A 7 -4.51 2.45 12.50
N LYS A 8 -3.47 1.62 12.29
CA LYS A 8 -2.10 2.13 12.08
C LYS A 8 -1.74 2.45 10.62
N ILE A 9 -2.59 2.10 9.66
CA ILE A 9 -2.45 2.61 8.29
C ILE A 9 -3.63 3.56 8.07
N PRO A 10 -3.40 4.89 7.95
CA PRO A 10 -4.49 5.83 7.70
C PRO A 10 -5.25 5.40 6.45
N ASP A 11 -6.58 5.26 6.56
CA ASP A 11 -7.49 4.80 5.48
C ASP A 11 -7.27 5.53 4.15
N LYS A 12 -6.82 6.79 4.24
CA LYS A 12 -6.51 7.66 3.11
C LYS A 12 -5.26 7.26 2.31
N ILE A 13 -4.29 6.57 2.90
CA ILE A 13 -3.06 6.13 2.20
C ILE A 13 -3.35 4.91 1.31
N ARG A 14 -4.24 4.01 1.78
CA ARG A 14 -4.51 2.72 1.14
C ARG A 14 -5.45 2.85 -0.06
N SER A 15 -6.48 3.69 0.07
CA SER A 15 -7.51 3.90 -0.96
C SER A 15 -7.16 4.94 -2.04
N GLU A 16 -6.32 5.95 -1.75
CA GLU A 16 -6.13 7.07 -2.70
C GLU A 16 -4.78 7.11 -3.45
N ARG A 17 -3.79 6.23 -3.17
CA ARG A 17 -2.47 6.39 -3.84
C ARG A 17 -1.84 5.13 -4.42
N LEU A 18 -2.08 3.96 -3.84
CA LEU A 18 -1.50 2.70 -4.34
C LEU A 18 -2.39 1.99 -5.36
N LEU A 19 -3.72 2.23 -5.33
CA LEU A 19 -4.72 1.42 -6.04
C LEU A 19 -5.59 2.20 -7.04
N ILE A 20 -5.45 3.52 -7.17
CA ILE A 20 -6.16 4.38 -8.16
C ILE A 20 -5.22 4.89 -9.27
N GLU A 21 -5.77 5.56 -10.30
CA GLU A 21 -5.21 5.92 -11.63
C GLU A 21 -3.71 6.27 -11.74
N ALA A 22 -3.06 6.79 -10.69
CA ALA A 22 -1.61 7.05 -10.70
C ALA A 22 -0.73 5.81 -10.43
N ASP A 23 -1.35 4.66 -10.10
CA ASP A 23 -0.78 3.37 -9.70
C ASP A 23 0.76 3.31 -9.76
N PRO A 24 1.44 3.67 -8.66
CA PRO A 24 2.89 3.67 -8.64
C PRO A 24 3.47 2.26 -8.79
N ILE A 25 2.71 1.19 -8.50
CA ILE A 25 3.18 -0.19 -8.68
C ILE A 25 3.24 -0.56 -10.17
N ALA A 26 2.25 -0.13 -10.95
CA ALA A 26 2.22 -0.36 -12.40
C ALA A 26 3.24 0.51 -13.14
N ASN A 27 3.41 1.76 -12.71
CA ASN A 27 4.19 2.76 -13.45
C ASN A 27 5.65 2.89 -13.02
N ALA A 28 6.06 2.27 -11.90
CA ALA A 28 7.42 2.39 -11.41
C ALA A 28 8.46 1.69 -12.27
N GLN A 29 9.62 2.37 -12.39
CA GLN A 29 10.86 1.81 -12.91
C GLN A 29 11.86 1.67 -11.78
N ALA A 30 12.65 0.59 -11.77
CA ALA A 30 13.62 0.29 -10.71
C ALA A 30 14.87 1.19 -10.75
N ASN A 31 14.68 2.51 -10.65
CA ASN A 31 15.74 3.50 -10.57
C ASN A 31 15.36 4.60 -9.57
N GLN A 32 16.36 5.24 -8.98
CA GLN A 32 16.18 6.23 -7.90
C GLN A 32 15.53 7.55 -8.35
N PHE A 33 15.55 7.86 -9.65
CA PHE A 33 15.01 9.09 -10.21
C PHE A 33 13.53 8.95 -10.61
N ASP A 34 13.01 7.73 -10.65
CA ASP A 34 11.61 7.48 -10.95
C ASP A 34 10.72 7.88 -9.77
N LYS A 35 9.80 8.80 -10.03
CA LYS A 35 8.88 9.36 -9.01
C LYS A 35 7.98 8.29 -8.39
N HIS A 36 7.59 7.27 -9.14
CA HIS A 36 6.75 6.19 -8.63
C HIS A 36 7.56 5.27 -7.72
N MET A 37 8.80 4.93 -8.12
CA MET A 37 9.73 4.18 -7.29
C MET A 37 10.09 4.90 -5.99
N GLN A 38 10.24 6.22 -6.00
CA GLN A 38 10.45 7.01 -4.78
C GLN A 38 9.27 6.87 -3.80
N VAL A 39 8.04 6.85 -4.30
CA VAL A 39 6.84 6.59 -3.49
C VAL A 39 6.86 5.17 -2.93
N LEU A 40 7.15 4.17 -3.76
CA LEU A 40 7.22 2.77 -3.32
C LEU A 40 8.31 2.55 -2.26
N SER A 41 9.51 3.10 -2.47
CA SER A 41 10.60 3.05 -1.50
C SER A 41 10.20 3.71 -0.17
N LYS A 42 9.57 4.87 -0.21
CA LYS A 42 9.09 5.54 1.01
C LYS A 42 8.10 4.67 1.79
N ILE A 43 7.20 3.97 1.10
CA ILE A 43 6.24 3.06 1.73
C ILE A 43 6.96 1.83 2.29
N TRP A 44 7.91 1.25 1.55
CA TRP A 44 8.69 0.10 1.97
C TRP A 44 9.43 0.35 3.28
N TYR A 45 10.21 1.45 3.35
CA TYR A 45 10.96 1.82 4.55
C TYR A 45 10.09 2.44 5.65
N ALA A 46 8.80 2.70 5.41
CA ALA A 46 7.88 3.12 6.47
C ALA A 46 7.15 1.94 7.14
N TYR A 47 6.86 0.88 6.38
CA TYR A 47 5.93 -0.17 6.82
C TYR A 47 6.44 -1.61 6.69
N VAL A 48 7.42 -1.87 5.82
CA VAL A 48 7.95 -3.22 5.58
C VAL A 48 9.31 -3.40 6.27
N GLU A 49 10.23 -2.46 6.07
CA GLU A 49 11.58 -2.51 6.64
C GLU A 49 11.94 -1.17 7.32
N PRO A 50 11.28 -0.80 8.44
CA PRO A 50 11.48 0.49 9.09
C PRO A 50 12.87 0.71 9.68
N ASP A 51 13.57 -0.38 10.01
CA ASP A 51 14.88 -0.33 10.65
C ASP A 51 16.03 -0.31 9.62
N LYS A 52 15.73 -0.24 8.32
CA LYS A 52 16.73 -0.21 7.24
C LYS A 52 16.85 1.17 6.62
N GLU A 53 18.06 1.50 6.18
CA GLU A 53 18.33 2.73 5.44
C GLU A 53 17.86 2.64 4.00
N TYR A 54 17.53 3.81 3.43
CA TYR A 54 17.20 3.94 2.02
C TYR A 54 18.35 3.45 1.13
N THR A 55 18.00 2.72 0.09
CA THR A 55 18.96 2.21 -0.89
C THR A 55 18.70 2.79 -2.27
N ASN A 56 19.78 3.08 -2.99
CA ASN A 56 19.77 3.47 -4.40
C ASN A 56 20.25 2.33 -5.31
N CYS A 57 20.51 1.14 -4.75
CA CYS A 57 20.95 -0.02 -5.51
C CYS A 57 19.84 -0.45 -6.49
N PRO A 58 20.10 -0.50 -7.82
CA PRO A 58 19.08 -0.87 -8.81
C PRO A 58 18.47 -2.26 -8.56
N ILE A 59 19.27 -3.22 -8.10
CA ILE A 59 18.79 -4.58 -7.77
C ILE A 59 17.84 -4.53 -6.57
N CYS A 60 18.19 -3.78 -5.51
CA CYS A 60 17.34 -3.63 -4.33
C CYS A 60 16.02 -2.93 -4.69
N LEU A 61 16.07 -1.86 -5.49
CA LEU A 61 14.88 -1.17 -5.98
C LEU A 61 13.99 -2.11 -6.82
N ASN A 62 14.58 -2.95 -7.67
CA ASN A 62 13.82 -3.95 -8.41
C ASN A 62 13.16 -4.98 -7.47
N ASN A 63 13.85 -5.44 -6.43
CA ASN A 63 13.27 -6.37 -5.45
C ASN A 63 12.08 -5.76 -4.71
N ILE A 64 12.19 -4.49 -4.31
CA ILE A 64 11.09 -3.73 -3.72
C ILE A 64 9.91 -3.67 -4.70
N LEU A 65 10.17 -3.29 -5.96
CA LEU A 65 9.13 -3.20 -7.00
C LEU A 65 8.43 -4.55 -7.25
N GLN A 66 9.18 -5.65 -7.37
CA GLN A 66 8.60 -6.98 -7.54
C GLN A 66 7.76 -7.40 -6.32
N SER A 67 8.21 -7.05 -5.11
CA SER A 67 7.44 -7.31 -3.90
C SER A 67 6.10 -6.56 -3.91
N PHE A 68 6.08 -5.28 -4.30
CA PHE A 68 4.83 -4.54 -4.48
C PHE A 68 3.92 -5.15 -5.56
N ARG A 69 4.48 -5.58 -6.69
CA ARG A 69 3.71 -6.24 -7.76
C ARG A 69 3.07 -7.55 -7.28
N ALA A 70 3.81 -8.34 -6.50
CA ALA A 70 3.30 -9.58 -5.91
C ALA A 70 2.23 -9.32 -4.84
N LEU A 71 2.34 -8.23 -4.08
CA LEU A 71 1.38 -7.85 -3.06
C LEU A 71 0.12 -7.20 -3.64
N LYS A 72 0.20 -6.58 -4.82
CA LYS A 72 -0.89 -5.80 -5.42
C LYS A 72 -2.25 -6.53 -5.47
N PRO A 73 -2.35 -7.80 -5.93
CA PRO A 73 -3.63 -8.50 -5.92
C PRO A 73 -4.26 -8.62 -4.53
N LYS A 74 -3.44 -8.89 -3.50
CA LYS A 74 -3.90 -8.98 -2.11
C LYS A 74 -4.31 -7.64 -1.54
N LEU A 75 -3.62 -6.56 -1.91
CA LEU A 75 -4.01 -5.21 -1.51
C LEU A 75 -5.37 -4.81 -2.10
N ILE A 76 -5.65 -5.21 -3.35
CA ILE A 76 -6.96 -5.00 -4.00
C ILE A 76 -8.06 -5.77 -3.26
N GLU A 77 -7.82 -7.04 -2.91
CA GLU A 77 -8.75 -7.86 -2.15
C GLU A 77 -9.04 -7.25 -0.77
N LEU A 78 -8.00 -6.86 -0.04
CA LEU A 78 -8.13 -6.22 1.27
C LEU A 78 -8.86 -4.87 1.21
N GLU A 79 -8.68 -4.11 0.13
CA GLU A 79 -9.44 -2.88 -0.08
C GLU A 79 -10.92 -3.19 -0.35
N ARG A 80 -11.21 -4.17 -1.19
CA ARG A 80 -12.59 -4.61 -1.45
C ARG A 80 -13.29 -5.04 -0.16
N ASP A 81 -12.67 -5.91 0.63
CA ASP A 81 -13.22 -6.42 1.88
C ASP A 81 -13.47 -5.28 2.87
N TYR A 82 -12.54 -4.34 2.97
CA TYR A 82 -12.70 -3.16 3.79
C TYR A 82 -13.89 -2.30 3.35
N GLN A 83 -14.06 -2.03 2.06
CA GLN A 83 -15.19 -1.26 1.54
C GLN A 83 -16.52 -1.99 1.80
N THR A 84 -16.55 -3.31 1.66
CA THR A 84 -17.73 -4.13 2.01
C THR A 84 -18.06 -4.00 3.50
N LEU A 85 -17.09 -4.21 4.40
CA LEU A 85 -17.30 -4.07 5.84
C LEU A 85 -17.76 -2.66 6.24
N LYS A 86 -17.19 -1.63 5.61
CA LYS A 86 -17.60 -0.24 5.84
C LYS A 86 -19.07 -0.02 5.45
N SER A 87 -19.46 -0.49 4.27
CA SER A 87 -20.86 -0.37 3.79
C SER A 87 -21.88 -1.10 4.67
N LEU A 88 -21.48 -2.21 5.30
CA LEU A 88 -22.30 -2.96 6.26
C LEU A 88 -22.41 -2.24 7.61
N ASN A 89 -21.32 -1.64 8.09
CA ASN A 89 -21.31 -0.89 9.35
C ASN A 89 -22.03 0.47 9.23
N GLU A 90 -22.17 1.02 8.01
CA GLU A 90 -22.88 2.27 7.74
C GLU A 90 -24.40 2.08 7.50
N ASN A 91 -24.91 0.84 7.44
CA ASN A 91 -26.34 0.52 7.37
C ASN A 91 -26.77 -0.40 8.54
N PRO A 92 -27.14 0.16 9.71
CA PRO A 92 -27.59 -0.65 10.85
C PRO A 92 -29.01 -1.23 10.70
N ASP A 93 -29.76 -0.82 9.66
CA ASP A 93 -31.14 -1.25 9.42
C ASP A 93 -31.31 -1.80 7.99
N ASN A 94 -31.04 -3.09 7.80
CA ASN A 94 -31.71 -3.87 6.77
C ASN A 94 -32.34 -5.08 7.49
N PRO A 95 -33.68 -5.22 7.48
CA PRO A 95 -34.40 -6.22 8.28
C PRO A 95 -34.00 -7.67 7.98
#